data_AF-A0A2A9EUQ5-F1
#
_entry.id   AF-A0A2A9EUQ5-F1
#
_cell.length_a   1.000
_cell.length_b   1.000
_cell.length_c   1.000
_cell.angle_alpha   90.00
_cell.angle_beta   90.00
_cell.angle_gamma   90.00
#
_symmetry.space_group_name_H-M   'P 1'
#
loop_
_entity.id
_entity.type
_entity.pdbx_description
1 polymer ?
#
loop_
_entity_poly.entity_id
_entity_poly.type
_entity_poly.pdbx_seq_one_letter_code
_entity_poly.pdbx_strand_id
1 'polypeptide(L)'
;MRQPDPAPRPLPAPGRPHRVAVLVTPGMAPFETGAVVEVFGLPRPEVSGPWYALDVCTPDPDRPVAMVGGLSVTVAHGLDVLTRADTVIVPATVDVRTGPEPRVVDAVRRAAERGARVVSICSGAFTLAAAGLLDGRRATTHWRYADEFRRRFPAVELDPDVLWVDHGDVLTSAGSAAGIDLCLHLVRSDHGSVVANTVARRLVVPPHRDGGQAQFVDAPVPDAAGTDGVSLAMAAVLRDVAAPVTVAAMARTALMSERTFLRRFTERTGTSPVRWVVGQRVQASLPLLEGTDLPVEEVGAAVGFASPATFRHHFGQVLRTSPSAYRRTFRRDETAGAA
;
A
#
# COMPACT_ATOMS: atom_id res chain seq x y z
N MET A 1 -13.22 -17.37 -2.52
CA MET A 1 -13.90 -16.73 -3.66
C MET A 1 -13.40 -15.30 -3.72
N ARG A 2 -12.57 -14.91 -4.72
CA ARG A 2 -11.99 -13.56 -4.77
C ARG A 2 -13.08 -12.56 -5.18
N GLN A 3 -13.27 -11.51 -4.38
CA GLN A 3 -14.11 -10.36 -4.75
C GLN A 3 -13.58 -9.72 -6.06
N PRO A 4 -14.47 -9.24 -6.94
CA PRO A 4 -14.10 -8.45 -8.10
C PRO A 4 -13.45 -7.13 -7.66
N ASP A 5 -12.46 -6.64 -8.41
CA ASP A 5 -11.88 -5.31 -8.16
C ASP A 5 -12.97 -4.24 -8.32
N PRO A 6 -13.07 -3.29 -7.38
CA PRO A 6 -13.98 -2.16 -7.52
C PRO A 6 -13.59 -1.34 -8.76
N ALA A 7 -14.60 -0.82 -9.47
CA ALA A 7 -14.37 0.03 -10.62
C ALA A 7 -13.53 1.26 -10.23
N PRO A 8 -12.53 1.68 -11.05
CA PRO A 8 -11.74 2.86 -10.78
C PRO A 8 -12.66 4.07 -10.69
N ARG A 9 -12.57 4.79 -9.56
CA ARG A 9 -13.36 5.98 -9.31
C ARG A 9 -12.91 7.10 -10.25
N PRO A 10 -13.82 7.93 -10.78
CA PRO A 10 -13.44 9.12 -11.52
C PRO A 10 -12.55 10.03 -10.66
N LEU A 11 -11.38 10.36 -11.22
CA LEU A 11 -10.45 11.35 -10.67
C LEU A 11 -11.17 12.69 -10.44
N PRO A 12 -10.71 13.51 -9.48
CA PRO A 12 -11.26 14.84 -9.28
C PRO A 12 -11.22 15.67 -10.58
N ALA A 13 -12.14 16.63 -10.68
CA ALA A 13 -12.30 17.48 -11.86
C ALA A 13 -10.96 18.13 -12.28
N PRO A 14 -10.66 18.19 -13.60
CA PRO A 14 -9.40 18.71 -14.08
C PRO A 14 -9.17 20.15 -13.61
N GLY A 15 -7.99 20.41 -13.04
CA GLY A 15 -7.51 21.77 -12.73
C GLY A 15 -7.43 22.15 -11.25
N ARG A 16 -7.88 21.32 -10.29
CA ARG A 16 -7.65 21.56 -8.86
C ARG A 16 -6.81 20.47 -8.21
N PRO A 17 -5.90 20.79 -7.26
CA PRO A 17 -5.16 19.78 -6.53
C PRO A 17 -6.10 18.90 -5.71
N HIS A 18 -5.83 17.58 -5.71
CA HIS A 18 -6.56 16.59 -4.90
C HIS A 18 -6.30 16.87 -3.42
N ARG A 19 -7.36 17.11 -2.64
CA ARG A 19 -7.23 17.44 -1.22
C ARG A 19 -7.13 16.20 -0.37
N VAL A 20 -6.06 16.08 0.41
CA VAL A 20 -5.86 15.03 1.39
C VAL A 20 -5.92 15.68 2.77
N ALA A 21 -6.71 15.11 3.67
CA ALA A 21 -6.71 15.49 5.08
C ALA A 21 -6.16 14.34 5.93
N VAL A 22 -5.25 14.63 6.85
CA VAL A 22 -4.73 13.63 7.80
C VAL A 22 -4.97 14.05 9.23
N LEU A 23 -5.44 13.11 10.04
CA LEU A 23 -5.74 13.35 11.46
C LEU A 23 -4.47 13.23 12.32
N VAL A 24 -4.35 14.12 13.29
CA VAL A 24 -3.41 14.05 14.42
C VAL A 24 -4.21 14.05 15.71
N THR A 25 -3.91 13.10 16.61
CA THR A 25 -4.56 12.99 17.92
C THR A 25 -3.52 12.90 19.05
N PRO A 26 -3.84 13.36 20.27
CA PRO A 26 -2.93 13.29 21.40
C PRO A 26 -2.42 11.86 21.65
N GLY A 27 -1.12 11.75 21.95
CA GLY A 27 -0.38 10.55 22.32
C GLY A 27 0.01 9.62 21.16
N MET A 28 -0.29 9.99 19.91
CA MET A 28 0.09 9.17 18.75
C MET A 28 1.60 9.19 18.49
N ALA A 29 2.11 8.14 17.85
CA ALA A 29 3.47 8.14 17.31
C ALA A 29 3.53 9.00 16.03
N PRO A 30 4.60 9.78 15.80
CA PRO A 30 4.66 10.71 14.67
C PRO A 30 4.85 10.03 13.31
N PHE A 31 5.29 8.78 13.28
CA PHE A 31 5.76 8.13 12.05
C PHE A 31 4.71 8.09 10.93
N GLU A 32 3.47 7.70 11.23
CA GLU A 32 2.46 7.50 10.19
C GLU A 32 1.96 8.82 9.60
N THR A 33 1.70 9.82 10.44
CA THR A 33 1.41 11.18 9.96
C THR A 33 2.62 11.74 9.20
N GLY A 34 3.84 11.52 9.69
CA GLY A 34 5.07 11.91 9.00
C GLY A 34 5.17 11.30 7.61
N ALA A 35 4.86 10.02 7.45
CA ALA A 35 4.82 9.34 6.15
C ALA A 35 3.78 9.95 5.21
N VAL A 36 2.60 10.28 5.71
CA VAL A 36 1.55 10.96 4.93
C VAL A 36 2.00 12.36 4.49
N VAL A 37 2.61 13.13 5.40
CA VAL A 37 3.19 14.45 5.10
C VAL A 37 4.29 14.34 4.05
N GLU A 38 5.17 13.36 4.20
CA GLU A 38 6.26 13.12 3.27
C GLU A 38 5.75 12.79 1.86
N VAL A 39 4.71 11.95 1.73
CA VAL A 39 4.17 11.53 0.43
C VAL A 39 3.34 12.63 -0.22
N PHE A 40 2.38 13.21 0.50
CA PHE A 40 1.35 14.09 -0.06
C PHE A 40 1.61 15.58 0.17
N GLY A 41 2.36 15.94 1.20
CA GLY A 41 2.58 17.34 1.60
C GLY A 41 3.79 18.01 0.95
N LEU A 42 4.81 17.23 0.57
CA LEU A 42 6.01 17.79 -0.04
C LEU A 42 5.77 18.18 -1.51
N PRO A 43 6.31 19.33 -1.97
CA PRO A 43 6.30 19.68 -3.38
C PRO A 43 6.96 18.62 -4.25
N ARG A 44 6.33 18.34 -5.39
CA ARG A 44 6.83 17.42 -6.43
C ARG A 44 7.00 18.15 -7.76
N PRO A 45 8.03 19.01 -7.91
CA PRO A 45 8.35 19.64 -9.21
C PRO A 45 8.65 18.61 -10.31
N GLU A 46 9.00 17.38 -9.93
CA GLU A 46 9.23 16.25 -10.83
C GLU A 46 7.95 15.61 -11.39
N VAL A 47 6.76 16.04 -10.96
CA VAL A 47 5.46 15.54 -11.45
C VAL A 47 4.78 16.61 -12.30
N SER A 48 4.30 16.23 -13.48
CA SER A 48 3.50 17.10 -14.34
C SER A 48 2.07 17.25 -13.79
N GLY A 49 1.55 18.47 -13.78
CA GLY A 49 0.19 18.78 -13.31
C GLY A 49 0.08 19.07 -11.80
N PRO A 50 -1.14 19.27 -11.29
CA PRO A 50 -1.35 19.60 -9.88
C PRO A 50 -1.03 18.40 -8.99
N TRP A 51 -0.16 18.62 -7.99
CA TRP A 51 0.08 17.67 -6.90
C TRP A 51 -1.05 17.73 -5.86
N TYR A 52 -0.96 16.90 -4.81
CA TYR A 52 -1.89 16.94 -3.69
C TYR A 52 -1.79 18.24 -2.89
N ALA A 53 -2.92 18.64 -2.30
CA ALA A 53 -2.97 19.64 -1.24
C ALA A 53 -3.27 18.93 0.08
N LEU A 54 -2.31 18.94 1.01
CA LEU A 54 -2.44 18.28 2.31
C LEU A 54 -2.87 19.27 3.41
N ASP A 55 -3.96 18.94 4.10
CA ASP A 55 -4.36 19.60 5.35
C ASP A 55 -4.11 18.62 6.52
N VAL A 56 -3.26 18.98 7.48
CA VAL A 56 -3.13 18.24 8.76
C VAL A 56 -4.16 18.81 9.73
N CYS A 57 -4.96 17.97 10.38
CA CYS A 57 -6.04 18.40 11.27
C CYS A 57 -6.07 17.67 12.61
N THR A 58 -6.73 18.28 13.59
CA THR A 58 -6.89 17.75 14.96
C THR A 58 -8.29 18.10 15.49
N PRO A 59 -8.83 17.37 16.48
CA PRO A 59 -10.07 17.74 17.18
C PRO A 59 -10.03 19.11 17.85
N ASP A 60 -8.84 19.52 18.33
CA ASP A 60 -8.64 20.74 19.10
C ASP A 60 -7.52 21.59 18.46
N PRO A 61 -7.83 22.38 17.40
CA PRO A 61 -6.84 23.19 16.68
C PRO A 61 -6.26 24.30 17.55
N ASP A 62 -5.09 24.82 17.12
CA ASP A 62 -4.31 25.87 17.79
C ASP A 62 -3.84 25.53 19.21
N ARG A 63 -3.99 24.26 19.62
CA ARG A 63 -3.47 23.73 20.88
C ARG A 63 -2.33 22.75 20.61
N PRO A 64 -1.29 22.72 21.48
CA PRO A 64 -0.24 21.72 21.37
C PRO A 64 -0.81 20.29 21.54
N VAL A 65 -0.58 19.45 20.55
CA VAL A 65 -0.91 18.02 20.58
C VAL A 65 0.33 17.24 20.98
N ALA A 66 0.33 16.70 22.20
CA ALA A 66 1.43 15.87 22.69
C ALA A 66 1.50 14.56 21.88
N MET A 67 2.72 14.12 21.55
CA MET A 67 3.00 12.90 20.81
C MET A 67 4.00 12.02 21.58
N VAL A 68 4.17 10.77 21.16
CA VAL A 68 5.16 9.86 21.78
C VAL A 68 6.58 10.45 21.72
N GLY A 69 7.36 10.22 22.78
CA GLY A 69 8.77 10.63 22.82
C GLY A 69 9.01 12.08 23.22
N GLY A 70 8.00 12.75 23.80
CA GLY A 70 8.11 14.14 24.25
C GLY A 70 7.98 15.17 23.12
N LEU A 71 7.58 14.73 21.92
CA LEU A 71 7.28 15.61 20.81
C LEU A 71 5.92 16.30 20.99
N SER A 72 5.77 17.48 20.40
CA SER A 72 4.51 18.21 20.36
C SER A 72 4.38 18.92 19.02
N VAL A 73 3.16 18.98 18.50
CA VAL A 73 2.83 19.70 17.26
C VAL A 73 1.60 20.58 17.49
N THR A 74 1.64 21.81 16.97
CA THR A 74 0.46 22.68 16.91
C THR A 74 -0.12 22.61 15.52
N VAL A 75 -1.40 22.24 15.43
CA VAL A 75 -2.11 22.07 14.15
C VAL A 75 -3.17 23.16 14.02
N ALA A 76 -3.11 23.92 12.92
CA ALA A 76 -4.01 25.05 12.70
C ALA A 76 -5.43 24.65 12.25
N HIS A 77 -5.59 23.43 11.72
CA HIS A 77 -6.87 23.00 11.15
C HIS A 77 -7.64 22.09 12.09
N GLY A 78 -8.95 22.35 12.20
CA GLY A 78 -9.89 21.50 12.90
C GLY A 78 -10.45 20.38 12.02
N LEU A 79 -11.40 19.62 12.55
CA LEU A 79 -12.09 18.54 11.83
C LEU A 79 -12.95 19.05 10.65
N ASP A 80 -13.18 20.35 10.53
CA ASP A 80 -13.91 20.98 9.43
C ASP A 80 -13.25 20.70 8.08
N VAL A 81 -11.93 20.53 8.01
CA VAL A 81 -11.26 20.24 6.73
C VAL A 81 -11.61 18.88 6.16
N LEU A 82 -12.09 17.94 6.99
CA LEU A 82 -12.62 16.65 6.53
C LEU A 82 -13.87 16.83 5.66
N THR A 83 -14.58 17.96 5.79
CA THR A 83 -15.79 18.27 5.00
C THR A 83 -15.51 18.66 3.54
N ARG A 84 -14.24 18.93 3.21
CA ARG A 84 -13.80 19.34 1.86
C ARG A 84 -12.68 18.46 1.28
N ALA A 85 -12.19 17.48 2.03
CA ALA A 85 -11.14 16.58 1.60
C ALA A 85 -11.66 15.58 0.54
N ASP A 86 -10.86 15.29 -0.47
CA ASP A 86 -11.14 14.22 -1.44
C ASP A 86 -10.70 12.85 -0.86
N THR A 87 -9.60 12.84 -0.08
CA THR A 87 -9.17 11.69 0.75
C THR A 87 -9.04 12.10 2.22
N VAL A 88 -9.58 11.28 3.13
CA VAL A 88 -9.37 11.38 4.58
C VAL A 88 -8.48 10.22 5.03
N ILE A 89 -7.37 10.52 5.71
CA ILE A 89 -6.44 9.53 6.26
C ILE A 89 -6.51 9.58 7.78
N VAL A 90 -6.79 8.44 8.40
CA VAL A 90 -6.89 8.24 9.85
C VAL A 90 -5.72 7.34 10.30
N PRO A 91 -4.66 7.90 10.90
CA PRO A 91 -3.54 7.12 11.43
C PRO A 91 -3.88 6.38 12.73
N ALA A 92 -2.87 5.73 13.32
CA ALA A 92 -2.97 5.02 14.59
C ALA A 92 -3.57 5.89 15.72
N THR A 93 -4.52 5.31 16.44
CA THR A 93 -5.01 5.79 17.73
C THR A 93 -4.16 5.24 18.87
N VAL A 94 -4.05 5.99 19.96
CA VAL A 94 -3.18 5.65 21.11
C VAL A 94 -3.63 4.41 21.86
N ASP A 95 -4.90 4.36 22.25
CA ASP A 95 -5.46 3.22 22.97
C ASP A 95 -6.68 2.69 22.22
N VAL A 96 -6.52 1.49 21.67
CA VAL A 96 -7.58 0.78 20.95
C VAL A 96 -8.67 0.26 21.88
N ARG A 97 -8.55 0.35 23.21
CA ARG A 97 -9.54 -0.15 24.17
C ARG A 97 -10.53 0.92 24.60
N THR A 98 -10.08 2.16 24.80
CA THR A 98 -10.98 3.30 25.09
C THR A 98 -11.84 3.66 23.88
N GLY A 99 -11.35 3.38 22.68
CA GLY A 99 -12.06 3.66 21.44
C GLY A 99 -11.84 5.07 20.91
N PRO A 100 -12.22 5.28 19.65
CA PRO A 100 -11.98 6.55 18.95
C PRO A 100 -12.87 7.66 19.51
N GLU A 101 -12.37 8.89 19.47
CA GLU A 101 -13.11 10.07 19.93
C GLU A 101 -14.39 10.27 19.11
N PRO A 102 -15.57 10.48 19.74
CA PRO A 102 -16.84 10.60 19.02
C PRO A 102 -16.87 11.70 17.95
N ARG A 103 -16.25 12.86 18.22
CA ARG A 103 -16.14 13.98 17.25
C ARG A 103 -15.40 13.55 15.98
N VAL A 104 -14.35 12.74 16.13
CA VAL A 104 -13.57 12.20 15.00
C VAL A 104 -14.38 11.19 14.22
N VAL A 105 -15.01 10.22 14.90
CA VAL A 105 -15.85 9.19 14.26
C VAL A 105 -16.94 9.83 13.40
N ASP A 106 -17.62 10.81 13.97
CA ASP A 106 -18.71 11.53 13.33
C ASP A 106 -18.25 12.37 12.12
N ALA A 107 -17.08 13.03 12.23
CA ALA A 107 -16.48 13.76 11.11
C ALA A 107 -16.03 12.83 9.96
N VAL A 108 -15.44 11.67 10.29
CA VAL A 108 -15.05 10.65 9.31
C VAL A 108 -16.27 10.06 8.60
N ARG A 109 -17.33 9.74 9.35
CA ARG A 109 -18.60 9.25 8.78
C ARG A 109 -19.19 10.24 7.78
N ARG A 110 -19.30 11.52 8.16
CA ARG A 110 -19.79 12.57 7.25
C ARG A 110 -18.93 12.75 6.00
N ALA A 111 -17.61 12.61 6.12
CA ALA A 111 -16.73 12.66 4.96
C ALA A 111 -17.02 11.50 4.01
N ALA A 112 -17.21 10.28 4.52
CA ALA A 112 -17.58 9.11 3.72
C ALA A 112 -18.97 9.26 3.07
N GLU A 113 -19.97 9.79 3.78
CA GLU A 113 -21.33 10.04 3.27
C GLU A 113 -21.35 11.05 2.10
N ARG A 114 -20.46 12.06 2.14
CA ARG A 114 -20.22 12.96 0.99
C ARG A 114 -19.57 12.24 -0.19
N GLY A 115 -18.99 11.08 0.05
CA GLY A 115 -18.20 10.33 -0.91
C GLY A 115 -16.73 10.70 -0.90
N ALA A 116 -16.12 11.11 0.21
CA ALA A 116 -14.65 11.15 0.30
C ALA A 116 -14.09 9.71 0.36
N ARG A 117 -12.89 9.51 -0.19
CA ARG A 117 -12.14 8.25 0.04
C ARG A 117 -11.62 8.24 1.48
N VAL A 118 -11.92 7.21 2.25
CA VAL A 118 -11.50 7.11 3.66
C VAL A 118 -10.47 6.02 3.84
N VAL A 119 -9.35 6.36 4.46
CA VAL A 119 -8.18 5.51 4.56
C VAL A 119 -7.78 5.38 6.03
N SER A 120 -7.54 4.17 6.51
CA SER A 120 -6.88 3.97 7.79
C SER A 120 -5.49 3.37 7.67
N ILE A 121 -4.60 3.82 8.56
CA ILE A 121 -3.29 3.22 8.79
C ILE A 121 -3.27 2.68 10.22
N CYS A 122 -2.81 1.43 10.40
CA CYS A 122 -2.67 0.80 11.71
C CYS A 122 -3.99 0.70 12.47
N SER A 123 -4.01 1.12 13.74
CA SER A 123 -5.20 1.15 14.61
C SER A 123 -6.23 2.22 14.20
N GLY A 124 -5.95 3.06 13.20
CA GLY A 124 -6.97 3.95 12.62
C GLY A 124 -8.19 3.20 12.10
N ALA A 125 -8.05 1.90 11.80
CA ALA A 125 -9.15 1.02 11.40
C ALA A 125 -10.27 0.98 12.46
N PHE A 126 -9.96 1.14 13.76
CA PHE A 126 -10.96 1.19 14.83
C PHE A 126 -11.90 2.39 14.67
N THR A 127 -11.39 3.52 14.17
CA THR A 127 -12.20 4.70 13.86
C THR A 127 -13.12 4.45 12.68
N LEU A 128 -12.63 3.82 11.62
CA LEU A 128 -13.44 3.49 10.44
C LEU A 128 -14.53 2.47 10.79
N ALA A 129 -14.22 1.46 11.61
CA ALA A 129 -15.19 0.50 12.11
C ALA A 129 -16.25 1.17 12.99
N ALA A 130 -15.85 2.03 13.93
CA ALA A 130 -16.78 2.79 14.76
C ALA A 130 -17.64 3.78 13.94
N ALA A 131 -17.15 4.24 12.79
CA ALA A 131 -17.91 5.06 11.86
C ALA A 131 -18.94 4.24 11.05
N GLY A 132 -18.90 2.90 11.12
CA GLY A 132 -19.79 1.99 10.38
C GLY A 132 -19.33 1.72 8.95
N LEU A 133 -18.08 2.04 8.62
CA LEU A 133 -17.58 1.99 7.23
C LEU A 133 -17.07 0.61 6.81
N LEU A 134 -16.91 -0.32 7.77
CA LEU A 134 -16.27 -1.62 7.54
C LEU A 134 -17.21 -2.82 7.74
N ASP A 135 -18.46 -2.61 8.16
CA ASP A 135 -19.40 -3.70 8.44
C ASP A 135 -19.66 -4.53 7.17
N GLY A 136 -19.47 -5.85 7.27
CA GLY A 136 -19.59 -6.79 6.16
C GLY A 136 -18.49 -6.66 5.09
N ARG A 137 -17.44 -5.87 5.34
CA ARG A 137 -16.32 -5.67 4.41
C ARG A 137 -15.05 -6.32 4.93
N ARG A 138 -14.22 -6.80 4.01
CA ARG A 138 -12.85 -7.23 4.34
C ARG A 138 -12.00 -6.03 4.74
N ALA A 139 -11.24 -6.13 5.81
CA ALA A 139 -10.36 -5.06 6.28
C ALA A 139 -9.09 -5.63 6.93
N THR A 140 -8.07 -4.81 7.10
CA THR A 140 -6.88 -5.14 7.89
C THR A 140 -6.58 -4.04 8.92
N THR A 141 -5.83 -4.39 9.95
CA THR A 141 -5.25 -3.46 10.93
C THR A 141 -3.90 -4.04 11.38
N HIS A 142 -3.18 -3.35 12.25
CA HIS A 142 -1.93 -3.88 12.78
C HIS A 142 -2.17 -5.20 13.50
N TRP A 143 -1.37 -6.24 13.20
CA TRP A 143 -1.52 -7.59 13.76
C TRP A 143 -1.70 -7.61 15.28
N ARG A 144 -0.94 -6.75 15.99
CA ARG A 144 -1.01 -6.59 17.45
C ARG A 144 -2.42 -6.29 17.98
N TYR A 145 -3.26 -5.64 17.19
CA TYR A 145 -4.61 -5.23 17.59
C TYR A 145 -5.70 -6.10 16.98
N ALA A 146 -5.35 -7.16 16.24
CA ALA A 146 -6.32 -7.97 15.51
C ALA A 146 -7.37 -8.61 16.43
N ASP A 147 -6.95 -9.16 17.57
CA ASP A 147 -7.88 -9.83 18.50
C ASP A 147 -8.82 -8.85 19.21
N GLU A 148 -8.32 -7.67 19.58
CA GLU A 148 -9.15 -6.59 20.13
C GLU A 148 -10.14 -6.11 19.07
N PHE A 149 -9.69 -5.94 17.83
CA PHE A 149 -10.53 -5.48 16.73
C PHE A 149 -11.67 -6.48 16.46
N ARG A 150 -11.37 -7.78 16.36
CA ARG A 150 -12.38 -8.83 16.15
C ARG A 150 -13.43 -8.86 17.25
N ARG A 151 -13.00 -8.69 18.51
CA ARG A 151 -13.91 -8.65 19.66
C ARG A 151 -14.87 -7.47 19.59
N ARG A 152 -14.38 -6.29 19.18
CA ARG A 152 -15.18 -5.06 19.17
C ARG A 152 -16.05 -4.90 17.93
N PHE A 153 -15.59 -5.41 16.79
CA PHE A 153 -16.23 -5.23 15.48
C PHE A 153 -16.41 -6.59 14.77
N PRO A 154 -17.23 -7.50 15.34
CA PRO A 154 -17.39 -8.85 14.81
C PRO A 154 -18.05 -8.90 13.42
N ALA A 155 -18.71 -7.82 12.99
CA ALA A 155 -19.29 -7.70 11.66
C ALA A 155 -18.25 -7.44 10.55
N VAL A 156 -17.01 -7.10 10.90
CA VAL A 156 -15.94 -6.82 9.93
C VAL A 156 -15.20 -8.11 9.59
N GLU A 157 -14.98 -8.38 8.31
CA GLU A 157 -14.19 -9.53 7.85
C GLU A 157 -12.68 -9.22 7.98
N LEU A 158 -12.16 -9.27 9.21
CA LEU A 158 -10.76 -8.91 9.47
C LEU A 158 -9.76 -9.95 8.94
N ASP A 159 -8.87 -9.50 8.06
CA ASP A 159 -7.72 -10.23 7.53
C ASP A 159 -6.41 -9.54 7.98
N PRO A 160 -5.75 -10.02 9.06
CA PRO A 160 -4.51 -9.43 9.53
C PRO A 160 -3.28 -9.88 8.71
N ASP A 161 -3.44 -10.78 7.74
CA ASP A 161 -2.32 -11.38 7.01
C ASP A 161 -2.00 -10.62 5.70
N VAL A 162 -2.51 -9.39 5.56
CA VAL A 162 -2.25 -8.50 4.42
C VAL A 162 -1.77 -7.12 4.87
N LEU A 163 -0.93 -6.48 4.06
CA LEU A 163 -0.44 -5.12 4.31
C LEU A 163 -1.56 -4.10 4.18
N TRP A 164 -2.45 -4.26 3.20
CA TRP A 164 -3.61 -3.40 3.01
C TRP A 164 -4.76 -4.09 2.27
N VAL A 165 -5.94 -3.51 2.41
CA VAL A 165 -7.17 -3.85 1.68
C VAL A 165 -7.73 -2.56 1.07
N ASP A 166 -8.21 -2.65 -0.17
CA ASP A 166 -8.73 -1.52 -0.95
C ASP A 166 -10.11 -1.87 -1.53
N HIS A 167 -11.13 -1.06 -1.18
CA HIS A 167 -12.48 -1.12 -1.75
C HIS A 167 -12.80 0.08 -2.67
N GLY A 168 -11.81 0.92 -2.97
CA GLY A 168 -11.92 2.14 -3.75
C GLY A 168 -12.45 3.33 -2.95
N ASP A 169 -13.53 3.14 -2.20
CA ASP A 169 -14.10 4.14 -1.28
C ASP A 169 -13.44 4.10 0.10
N VAL A 170 -13.11 2.90 0.58
CA VAL A 170 -12.50 2.67 1.90
C VAL A 170 -11.25 1.79 1.78
N LEU A 171 -10.16 2.21 2.41
CA LEU A 171 -8.89 1.48 2.45
C LEU A 171 -8.39 1.32 3.87
N THR A 172 -7.79 0.17 4.17
CA THR A 172 -7.22 -0.12 5.50
C THR A 172 -5.83 -0.72 5.36
N SER A 173 -4.88 -0.33 6.20
CA SER A 173 -3.50 -0.86 6.23
C SER A 173 -3.07 -1.31 7.63
N ALA A 174 -2.16 -2.28 7.66
CA ALA A 174 -1.47 -2.80 8.83
C ALA A 174 -0.75 -1.75 9.68
N GLY A 175 -0.28 -0.64 9.09
CA GLY A 175 0.46 0.40 9.83
C GLY A 175 1.98 0.41 9.61
N SER A 176 2.65 1.37 10.26
CA SER A 176 4.10 1.57 10.12
C SER A 176 4.53 1.61 8.64
N ALA A 177 5.52 0.81 8.21
CA ALA A 177 5.97 0.80 6.82
C ALA A 177 4.86 0.45 5.80
N ALA A 178 3.86 -0.35 6.21
CA ALA A 178 2.70 -0.64 5.36
C ALA A 178 1.82 0.60 5.11
N GLY A 179 1.94 1.63 5.95
CA GLY A 179 1.33 2.94 5.70
C GLY A 179 1.97 3.65 4.50
N ILE A 180 3.31 3.57 4.36
CA ILE A 180 4.02 4.09 3.18
C ILE A 180 3.59 3.32 1.93
N ASP A 181 3.53 1.99 2.03
CA ASP A 181 3.10 1.12 0.92
C ASP A 181 1.69 1.50 0.45
N LEU A 182 0.74 1.73 1.38
CA LEU A 182 -0.61 2.17 1.04
C LEU A 182 -0.62 3.58 0.45
N CYS A 183 0.17 4.53 0.98
CA CYS A 183 0.25 5.87 0.42
C CYS A 183 0.77 5.86 -1.03
N LEU A 184 1.79 5.04 -1.33
CA LEU A 184 2.29 4.86 -2.70
C LEU A 184 1.29 4.17 -3.62
N HIS A 185 0.48 3.25 -3.09
CA HIS A 185 -0.65 2.66 -3.82
C HIS A 185 -1.71 3.70 -4.19
N LEU A 186 -2.01 4.65 -3.30
CA LEU A 186 -2.90 5.78 -3.61
C LEU A 186 -2.32 6.67 -4.71
N VAL A 187 -1.04 7.05 -4.61
CA VAL A 187 -0.37 7.83 -5.66
C VAL A 187 -0.40 7.10 -7.00
N ARG A 188 -0.18 5.78 -7.00
CA ARG A 188 -0.25 4.96 -8.21
C ARG A 188 -1.64 4.97 -8.83
N SER A 189 -2.68 4.88 -8.00
CA SER A 189 -4.07 4.87 -8.44
C SER A 189 -4.49 6.23 -9.02
N ASP A 190 -3.98 7.32 -8.44
CA ASP A 190 -4.38 8.68 -8.81
C ASP A 190 -3.54 9.28 -9.94
N HIS A 191 -2.24 8.98 -10.00
CA HIS A 191 -1.26 9.59 -10.91
C HIS A 191 -0.46 8.59 -11.75
N GLY A 192 -0.76 7.30 -11.64
CA GLY A 192 -0.07 6.24 -12.38
C GLY A 192 1.24 5.76 -11.74
N SER A 193 1.73 4.63 -12.25
CA SER A 193 2.91 3.91 -11.75
C SER A 193 4.20 4.70 -11.90
N VAL A 194 4.39 5.43 -12.99
CA VAL A 194 5.60 6.24 -13.24
C VAL A 194 5.80 7.26 -12.13
N VAL A 195 4.74 8.02 -11.80
CA VAL A 195 4.76 9.02 -10.73
C VAL A 195 4.96 8.36 -9.37
N ALA A 196 4.24 7.28 -9.07
CA ALA A 196 4.42 6.54 -7.82
C ALA A 196 5.84 6.01 -7.64
N ASN A 197 6.46 5.49 -8.71
CA ASN A 197 7.84 5.01 -8.69
C ASN A 197 8.84 6.16 -8.48
N THR A 198 8.58 7.34 -9.04
CA THR A 198 9.38 8.54 -8.80
C THR A 198 9.33 8.95 -7.32
N VAL A 199 8.13 8.97 -6.72
CA VAL A 199 7.96 9.26 -5.29
C VAL A 199 8.67 8.20 -4.44
N ALA A 200 8.50 6.91 -4.74
CA ALA A 200 9.15 5.81 -4.02
C ALA A 200 10.69 5.89 -4.05
N ARG A 201 11.28 6.23 -5.21
CA ARG A 201 12.73 6.43 -5.35
C ARG A 201 13.24 7.56 -4.46
N ARG A 202 12.51 8.67 -4.38
CA ARG A 202 12.85 9.81 -3.53
C ARG A 202 12.77 9.47 -2.04
N LEU A 203 11.80 8.63 -1.68
CA LEU A 203 11.65 8.07 -0.32
C LEU A 203 12.69 6.99 0.02
N VAL A 204 13.47 6.52 -0.96
CA VAL A 204 14.44 5.42 -0.80
C VAL A 204 13.74 4.13 -0.31
N VAL A 205 12.54 3.86 -0.82
CA VAL A 205 11.78 2.64 -0.54
C VAL A 205 11.58 1.82 -1.81
N PRO A 206 11.34 0.50 -1.70
CA PRO A 206 10.99 -0.31 -2.86
C PRO A 206 9.77 0.27 -3.59
N PRO A 207 9.77 0.30 -4.94
CA PRO A 207 8.69 0.90 -5.72
C PRO A 207 7.35 0.19 -5.56
N HIS A 208 7.37 -1.07 -5.12
CA HIS A 208 6.15 -1.82 -4.85
C HIS A 208 6.37 -2.96 -3.86
N ARG A 209 5.50 -3.01 -2.85
CA ARG A 209 5.16 -4.23 -2.12
C ARG A 209 3.70 -4.55 -2.42
N ASP A 210 3.43 -5.81 -2.77
CA ASP A 210 2.07 -6.27 -3.04
C ASP A 210 1.24 -6.16 -1.75
N GLY A 211 0.02 -5.64 -1.84
CA GLY A 211 -0.88 -5.51 -0.70
C GLY A 211 -1.18 -6.85 -0.03
N GLY A 212 -1.14 -7.95 -0.80
CA GLY A 212 -1.31 -9.31 -0.31
C GLY A 212 -0.07 -9.90 0.39
N GLN A 213 1.00 -9.13 0.55
CA GLN A 213 2.15 -9.56 1.36
C GLN A 213 1.76 -9.64 2.84
N ALA A 214 2.23 -10.68 3.53
CA ALA A 214 1.98 -10.83 4.97
C ALA A 214 2.66 -9.72 5.80
N GLN A 215 2.03 -9.35 6.90
CA GLN A 215 2.70 -8.62 7.97
C GLN A 215 3.81 -9.50 8.56
N PHE A 216 4.91 -8.91 9.03
CA PHE A 216 5.88 -9.65 9.84
C PHE A 216 5.22 -9.96 11.18
N VAL A 217 4.52 -11.09 11.26
CA VAL A 217 3.96 -11.64 12.49
C VAL A 217 5.01 -12.58 13.07
N ASP A 218 5.44 -12.34 14.30
CA ASP A 218 6.28 -13.28 15.04
C ASP A 218 5.43 -14.54 15.34
N ALA A 219 5.41 -15.48 14.40
CA ALA A 219 5.31 -16.87 14.79
C ALA A 219 6.57 -17.17 15.63
N PRO A 220 6.52 -18.01 16.68
CA PRO A 220 7.70 -18.30 17.49
C PRO A 220 8.82 -18.85 16.60
N VAL A 221 9.83 -18.02 16.31
CA VAL A 221 11.01 -18.42 15.55
C VAL A 221 12.05 -18.92 16.55
N PRO A 222 12.53 -20.18 16.45
CA PRO A 222 13.72 -20.60 17.16
C PRO A 222 14.91 -19.78 16.64
N ASP A 223 15.64 -19.17 17.56
CA ASP A 223 16.87 -18.39 17.35
C ASP A 223 17.81 -18.98 16.29
N ALA A 224 18.37 -18.12 15.44
CA ALA A 224 19.80 -18.15 15.09
C ALA A 224 20.21 -16.95 14.21
N ALA A 225 21.32 -16.35 14.61
CA ALA A 225 22.11 -15.29 13.98
C ALA A 225 22.40 -15.44 12.48
N GLY A 226 22.62 -14.29 11.83
CA GLY A 226 23.15 -14.16 10.47
C GLY A 226 22.08 -13.92 9.41
N THR A 227 22.40 -13.13 8.38
CA THR A 227 21.55 -12.85 7.21
C THR A 227 20.84 -14.12 6.75
N ASP A 228 19.52 -14.20 6.99
CA ASP A 228 18.72 -15.37 6.68
C ASP A 228 18.96 -15.81 5.23
N GLY A 229 19.33 -17.08 5.01
CA GLY A 229 19.65 -17.64 3.69
C GLY A 229 18.53 -17.44 2.67
N VAL A 230 17.27 -17.35 3.12
CA VAL A 230 16.14 -16.98 2.24
C VAL A 230 16.30 -15.56 1.68
N SER A 231 16.81 -14.60 2.46
CA SER A 231 17.08 -13.23 2.00
C SER A 231 18.12 -13.22 0.90
N LEU A 232 19.20 -14.00 1.08
CA LEU A 232 20.30 -14.08 0.12
C LEU A 232 19.81 -14.67 -1.21
N ALA A 233 18.97 -15.70 -1.16
CA ALA A 233 18.35 -16.27 -2.34
C ALA A 233 17.43 -15.27 -3.07
N MET A 234 16.59 -14.52 -2.34
CA MET A 234 15.74 -13.47 -2.93
C MET A 234 16.58 -12.36 -3.57
N ALA A 235 17.61 -11.87 -2.88
CA ALA A 235 18.50 -10.83 -3.40
C ALA A 235 19.25 -11.29 -4.65
N ALA A 236 19.64 -12.57 -4.73
CA ALA A 236 20.25 -13.13 -5.93
C ALA A 236 19.31 -13.10 -7.14
N VAL A 237 18.03 -13.41 -6.96
CA VAL A 237 17.02 -13.32 -8.02
C VAL A 237 16.77 -11.87 -8.43
N LEU A 238 16.72 -10.93 -7.50
CA LEU A 238 16.45 -9.53 -7.83
C LEU A 238 17.59 -8.84 -8.60
N ARG A 239 18.82 -9.36 -8.50
CA ARG A 239 19.96 -8.87 -9.32
C ARG A 239 19.78 -9.19 -10.80
N ASP A 240 19.14 -10.32 -11.12
CA ASP A 240 18.79 -10.69 -12.48
C ASP A 240 17.54 -11.57 -12.47
N VAL A 241 16.38 -10.91 -12.62
CA VAL A 241 15.08 -11.59 -12.58
C VAL A 241 14.81 -12.40 -13.85
N ALA A 242 15.51 -12.08 -14.94
CA ALA A 242 15.35 -12.72 -16.24
C ALA A 242 16.07 -14.07 -16.32
N ALA A 243 17.14 -14.24 -15.53
CA ALA A 243 17.89 -15.49 -15.45
C ALA A 243 16.99 -16.71 -15.16
N PRO A 244 17.36 -17.91 -15.65
CA PRO A 244 16.70 -19.15 -15.26
C PRO A 244 16.83 -19.40 -13.76
N VAL A 245 15.71 -19.35 -13.03
CA VAL A 245 15.66 -19.59 -11.58
C VAL A 245 14.95 -20.92 -11.31
N THR A 246 15.58 -21.76 -10.47
CA THR A 246 14.99 -23.01 -9.97
C THR A 246 14.97 -23.02 -8.45
N VAL A 247 14.03 -23.76 -7.85
CA VAL A 247 13.98 -23.94 -6.38
C VAL A 247 15.31 -24.51 -5.86
N ALA A 248 15.89 -25.48 -6.59
CA ALA A 248 17.21 -26.04 -6.29
C ALA A 248 18.31 -24.97 -6.26
N ALA A 249 18.32 -24.03 -7.21
CA ALA A 249 19.30 -22.95 -7.25
C ALA A 249 19.12 -21.98 -6.06
N MET A 250 17.88 -21.59 -5.76
CA MET A 250 17.58 -20.71 -4.63
C MET A 250 17.94 -21.37 -3.29
N ALA A 251 17.64 -22.66 -3.14
CA ALA A 251 18.00 -23.43 -1.95
C ALA A 251 19.52 -23.52 -1.76
N ARG A 252 20.29 -23.71 -2.86
CA ARG A 252 21.76 -23.65 -2.82
C ARG A 252 22.27 -22.28 -2.38
N THR A 253 21.72 -21.18 -2.89
CA THR A 253 22.09 -19.83 -2.45
C THR A 253 21.77 -19.60 -0.97
N ALA A 254 20.68 -20.20 -0.49
CA ALA A 254 20.29 -20.16 0.92
C ALA A 254 21.09 -21.12 1.82
N LEU A 255 21.98 -21.94 1.26
CA LEU A 255 22.71 -23.02 1.96
C LEU A 255 21.75 -24.00 2.67
N MET A 256 20.63 -24.33 2.01
CA MET A 256 19.58 -25.19 2.54
C MET A 256 19.25 -26.34 1.59
N SER A 257 18.69 -27.43 2.13
CA SER A 257 17.97 -28.40 1.30
C SER A 257 16.69 -27.78 0.71
N GLU A 258 16.23 -28.28 -0.43
CA GLU A 258 15.01 -27.75 -1.08
C GLU A 258 13.78 -27.81 -0.17
N ARG A 259 13.63 -28.89 0.61
CA ARG A 259 12.52 -29.05 1.57
C ARG A 259 12.54 -27.96 2.64
N THR A 260 13.71 -27.70 3.25
CA THR A 260 13.85 -26.68 4.29
C THR A 260 13.67 -25.28 3.71
N PHE A 261 14.22 -25.04 2.52
CA PHE A 261 14.07 -23.78 1.81
C PHE A 261 12.60 -23.48 1.48
N LEU A 262 11.87 -24.43 0.89
CA LEU A 262 10.45 -24.24 0.56
C LEU A 262 9.62 -23.88 1.79
N ARG A 263 9.84 -24.59 2.90
CA ARG A 263 9.15 -24.32 4.16
C ARG A 263 9.46 -22.93 4.69
N ARG A 264 10.75 -22.60 4.88
CA ARG A 264 11.18 -21.29 5.41
C ARG A 264 10.81 -20.13 4.50
N PHE A 265 10.88 -20.33 3.18
CA PHE A 265 10.47 -19.33 2.21
C PHE A 265 8.97 -19.05 2.31
N THR A 266 8.14 -20.10 2.45
CA THR A 266 6.68 -19.94 2.59
C THR A 266 6.32 -19.31 3.94
N GLU A 267 6.93 -19.77 5.04
CA GLU A 267 6.77 -19.18 6.38
C GLU A 267 7.09 -17.69 6.37
N ARG A 268 8.11 -17.27 5.62
CA ARG A 268 8.55 -15.87 5.57
C ARG A 268 7.79 -14.99 4.58
N THR A 269 7.45 -15.50 3.40
CA THR A 269 6.91 -14.70 2.29
C THR A 269 5.41 -14.87 2.09
N GLY A 270 4.79 -15.83 2.78
CA GLY A 270 3.39 -16.21 2.60
C GLY A 270 3.11 -16.90 1.25
N THR A 271 4.15 -17.21 0.46
CA THR A 271 3.98 -17.79 -0.87
C THR A 271 5.12 -18.74 -1.25
N SER A 272 4.96 -19.49 -2.35
CA SER A 272 6.02 -20.38 -2.83
C SER A 272 7.10 -19.61 -3.62
N PRO A 273 8.36 -20.10 -3.64
CA PRO A 273 9.44 -19.43 -4.38
C PRO A 273 9.10 -19.19 -5.85
N VAL A 274 8.50 -20.18 -6.52
CA VAL A 274 8.12 -20.08 -7.93
C VAL A 274 7.09 -18.96 -8.15
N ARG A 275 6.07 -18.90 -7.30
CA ARG A 275 5.04 -17.85 -7.39
C ARG A 275 5.62 -16.47 -7.11
N TRP A 276 6.53 -16.36 -6.14
CA TRP A 276 7.23 -15.13 -5.85
C TRP A 276 8.07 -14.64 -7.04
N VAL A 277 8.87 -15.51 -7.66
CA VAL A 277 9.68 -15.17 -8.86
C VAL A 277 8.79 -14.68 -9.99
N VAL A 278 7.67 -15.37 -10.27
CA VAL A 278 6.71 -14.95 -11.30
C VAL A 278 6.17 -13.55 -11.01
N GLY A 279 5.84 -13.24 -9.75
CA GLY A 279 5.43 -11.91 -9.33
C GLY A 279 6.50 -10.85 -9.63
N GLN A 280 7.77 -11.13 -9.29
CA GLN A 280 8.88 -10.20 -9.57
C GLN A 280 9.06 -9.96 -11.07
N ARG A 281 8.92 -10.99 -11.91
CA ARG A 281 9.00 -10.85 -13.37
C ARG A 281 7.86 -10.02 -13.94
N VAL A 282 6.64 -10.18 -13.43
CA VAL A 282 5.51 -9.31 -13.83
C VAL A 282 5.83 -7.86 -13.45
N GLN A 283 6.32 -7.59 -12.25
CA GLN A 283 6.67 -6.22 -11.82
C GLN A 283 7.78 -5.61 -12.68
N ALA A 284 8.81 -6.38 -13.01
CA ALA A 284 9.89 -5.95 -13.90
C ALA A 284 9.41 -5.62 -15.33
N SER A 285 8.27 -6.17 -15.76
CA SER A 285 7.72 -5.91 -17.09
C SER A 285 7.03 -4.55 -17.20
N LEU A 286 6.56 -3.97 -16.08
CA LEU A 286 5.82 -2.72 -16.07
C LEU A 286 6.58 -1.55 -16.69
N PRO A 287 7.82 -1.21 -16.27
CA PRO A 287 8.56 -0.10 -16.87
C PRO A 287 8.85 -0.30 -18.36
N LEU A 288 8.97 -1.55 -18.83
CA LEU A 288 9.16 -1.85 -20.25
C LEU A 288 7.87 -1.67 -21.07
N LEU A 289 6.72 -2.03 -20.50
CA LEU A 289 5.42 -1.80 -21.13
C LEU A 289 5.08 -0.31 -21.22
N GLU A 290 5.50 0.45 -20.21
CA GLU A 290 5.26 1.89 -20.07
C GLU A 290 6.22 2.70 -20.95
N GLY A 291 7.54 2.48 -20.82
CA GLY A 291 8.57 3.36 -21.41
C GLY A 291 9.19 2.90 -22.71
N THR A 292 8.74 1.80 -23.33
CA THR A 292 9.33 1.30 -24.58
C THR A 292 8.28 0.86 -25.61
N ASP A 293 8.68 0.81 -26.88
CA ASP A 293 7.92 0.25 -28.01
C ASP A 293 8.11 -1.24 -28.25
N LEU A 294 8.82 -1.94 -27.35
CA LEU A 294 9.06 -3.38 -27.49
C LEU A 294 7.74 -4.15 -27.62
N PRO A 295 7.61 -5.11 -28.54
CA PRO A 295 6.47 -6.03 -28.58
C PRO A 295 6.24 -6.71 -27.22
N VAL A 296 4.98 -7.03 -26.90
CA VAL A 296 4.61 -7.65 -25.60
C VAL A 296 5.35 -8.99 -25.39
N GLU A 297 5.61 -9.69 -26.49
CA GLU A 297 6.40 -10.92 -26.56
C GLU A 297 7.85 -10.68 -26.10
N GLU A 298 8.49 -9.63 -26.61
CA GLU A 298 9.86 -9.26 -26.27
C GLU A 298 9.97 -8.77 -24.83
N VAL A 299 8.97 -8.04 -24.34
CA VAL A 299 8.90 -7.65 -22.92
C VAL A 299 8.82 -8.88 -22.02
N GLY A 300 7.99 -9.86 -22.36
CA GLY A 300 7.88 -11.12 -21.61
C GLY A 300 9.20 -11.89 -21.57
N ALA A 301 9.90 -11.97 -22.71
CA ALA A 301 11.21 -12.61 -22.80
C ALA A 301 12.27 -11.85 -22.00
N ALA A 302 12.29 -10.51 -22.07
CA ALA A 302 13.25 -9.65 -21.39
C ALA A 302 13.19 -9.78 -19.85
N VAL A 303 12.03 -10.16 -19.30
CA VAL A 303 11.86 -10.41 -17.86
C VAL A 303 11.90 -11.90 -17.50
N GLY A 304 12.26 -12.79 -18.43
CA GLY A 304 12.52 -14.20 -18.16
C GLY A 304 11.32 -15.15 -18.27
N PHE A 305 10.21 -14.76 -18.90
CA PHE A 305 9.14 -15.72 -19.23
C PHE A 305 9.53 -16.57 -20.43
N ALA A 306 9.36 -17.89 -20.30
CA ALA A 306 9.68 -18.85 -21.36
C ALA A 306 8.75 -18.76 -22.58
N SER A 307 7.54 -18.21 -22.42
CA SER A 307 6.63 -17.99 -23.54
C SER A 307 5.76 -16.74 -23.34
N PRO A 308 5.35 -16.07 -24.43
CA PRO A 308 4.39 -14.97 -24.37
C PRO A 308 3.04 -15.37 -23.75
N ALA A 309 2.59 -16.61 -23.95
CA ALA A 309 1.35 -17.11 -23.37
C ALA A 309 1.43 -17.20 -21.84
N THR A 310 2.54 -17.71 -21.32
CA THR A 310 2.81 -17.79 -19.87
C THR A 310 2.92 -16.39 -19.26
N PHE A 311 3.58 -15.46 -19.95
CA PHE A 311 3.65 -14.07 -19.52
C PHE A 311 2.25 -13.45 -19.41
N ARG A 312 1.45 -13.48 -20.49
CA ARG A 312 0.08 -12.92 -20.49
C ARG A 312 -0.81 -13.53 -19.42
N HIS A 313 -0.72 -14.85 -19.24
CA HIS A 313 -1.47 -15.56 -18.21
C HIS A 313 -1.13 -15.02 -16.82
N HIS A 314 0.15 -15.00 -16.44
CA HIS A 314 0.55 -14.54 -15.12
C HIS A 314 0.36 -13.04 -14.93
N PHE A 315 0.60 -12.23 -15.97
CA PHE A 315 0.31 -10.79 -15.94
C PHE A 315 -1.18 -10.54 -15.64
N GLY A 316 -2.09 -11.25 -16.32
CA GLY A 316 -3.52 -11.15 -16.05
C GLY A 316 -3.94 -11.67 -14.66
N GLN A 317 -3.24 -12.67 -14.12
CA GLN A 317 -3.49 -13.14 -12.75
C GLN A 317 -3.04 -12.13 -11.69
N VAL A 318 -1.92 -11.43 -11.93
CA VAL A 318 -1.32 -10.49 -10.97
C VAL A 318 -1.95 -9.10 -11.07
N LEU A 319 -2.12 -8.56 -12.27
CA LEU A 319 -2.55 -7.16 -12.51
C LEU A 319 -3.98 -7.03 -13.03
N ARG A 320 -4.70 -8.15 -13.18
CA ARG A 320 -6.12 -8.20 -13.60
C ARG A 320 -6.42 -7.50 -14.93
N THR A 321 -5.41 -7.30 -15.77
CA THR A 321 -5.53 -6.74 -17.12
C THR A 321 -4.55 -7.45 -18.07
N SER A 322 -4.64 -7.17 -19.37
CA SER A 322 -3.66 -7.68 -20.34
C SER A 322 -2.48 -6.72 -20.48
N PRO A 323 -1.26 -7.20 -20.80
CA PRO A 323 -0.11 -6.32 -21.05
C PRO A 323 -0.39 -5.22 -22.09
N SER A 324 -1.12 -5.57 -23.16
CA SER A 324 -1.49 -4.61 -24.22
C SER A 324 -2.52 -3.58 -23.74
N ALA A 325 -3.50 -3.99 -22.93
CA ALA A 325 -4.46 -3.06 -22.35
C ALA A 325 -3.80 -2.13 -21.34
N TYR A 326 -2.93 -2.68 -20.47
CA TYR A 326 -2.08 -1.93 -19.55
C TYR A 326 -1.29 -0.85 -20.30
N ARG A 327 -0.50 -1.23 -21.31
CA ARG A 327 0.27 -0.28 -22.14
C ARG A 327 -0.59 0.83 -22.74
N ARG A 328 -1.78 0.51 -23.26
CA ARG A 328 -2.67 1.52 -23.87
C ARG A 328 -3.16 2.56 -22.86
N THR A 329 -3.40 2.17 -21.62
CA THR A 329 -3.81 3.10 -20.56
C THR A 329 -2.72 4.14 -20.33
N PHE A 330 -1.44 3.72 -20.24
CA PHE A 330 -0.34 4.64 -19.92
C PHE A 330 0.18 5.45 -21.12
N ARG A 331 0.04 4.96 -22.37
CA ARG A 331 0.43 5.73 -23.56
C ARG A 331 -0.53 6.87 -23.93
N ARG A 332 -1.79 6.78 -23.52
CA ARG A 332 -2.78 7.85 -23.74
C ARG A 332 -2.44 9.11 -22.94
N ASP A 333 -1.77 8.95 -21.80
CA ASP A 333 -1.36 10.08 -20.95
C ASP A 333 -0.11 10.80 -21.50
N GLU A 334 0.80 10.10 -22.20
CA GLU A 334 1.98 10.73 -22.84
C GLU A 334 1.61 11.58 -24.08
N THR A 335 0.65 11.12 -24.89
CA THR A 335 0.20 11.85 -26.09
C THR A 335 -0.73 13.02 -25.76
N ALA A 336 -1.44 12.97 -24.63
CA ALA A 336 -2.25 14.09 -24.14
C ALA A 336 -1.41 15.17 -23.43
N GLY A 337 -0.18 14.86 -22.99
CA GLY A 337 0.75 15.83 -22.38
C GLY A 337 1.73 16.50 -23.36
N ALA A 338 1.78 16.05 -24.62
CA ALA A 338 2.65 16.57 -25.67
C ALA A 338 1.94 17.46 -26.71
N ALA A 339 0.66 17.78 -26.47
CA ALA A 339 -0.18 18.62 -27.34
C ALA A 339 -0.51 19.97 -26.68
#